data_AF-A0A090J4R8-F1
#
_entry.id   AF-A0A090J4R8-F1
#
_cell.length_a   1.000
_cell.length_b   1.000
_cell.length_c   1.000
_cell.angle_alpha   90.00
_cell.angle_beta   90.00
_cell.angle_gamma   90.00
#
_symmetry.space_group_name_H-M   'P 1'
#
loop_
_entity.id
_entity.type
_entity.pdbx_description
1 polymer ?
#
loop_
_entity_poly.entity_id
_entity_poly.type
_entity_poly.pdbx_seq_one_letter_code
_entity_poly.pdbx_strand_id
1 'polypeptide(L)'
;MIDGSYLRIREFLTKNQQIDRYYYDWFAVDGKILLKFHSESHDKDARYQTKTEPFHIHIPDVLSLSTLTRISNYNLRELYGILEFIRLHLTLVQLYR
;
A
#
# COMPACT_ATOMS: atom_id res chain seq x y z
N MET A 1 -10.18 -3.66 -10.88
CA MET A 1 -10.86 -2.35 -10.72
C MET A 1 -11.39 -1.89 -12.08
N ILE A 2 -12.26 -0.88 -12.12
CA ILE A 2 -12.96 -0.44 -13.35
C ILE A 2 -12.04 0.08 -14.47
N ASP A 3 -10.83 0.51 -14.12
CA ASP A 3 -9.78 0.98 -15.03
C ASP A 3 -8.81 -0.14 -15.46
N GLY A 4 -9.09 -1.39 -15.09
CA GLY A 4 -8.21 -2.53 -15.31
C GLY A 4 -7.05 -2.66 -14.31
N SER A 5 -6.87 -1.70 -13.40
CA SER A 5 -5.91 -1.84 -12.30
C SER A 5 -6.35 -2.95 -11.33
N TYR A 6 -5.42 -3.50 -10.56
CA TYR A 6 -5.71 -4.60 -9.63
C TYR A 6 -4.90 -4.49 -8.35
N LEU A 7 -5.48 -5.01 -7.26
CA LEU A 7 -4.80 -5.11 -5.96
C LEU A 7 -4.32 -6.55 -5.78
N ARG A 8 -3.02 -6.73 -5.53
CA ARG A 8 -2.47 -8.00 -5.09
C ARG A 8 -2.43 -8.02 -3.57
N ILE A 9 -3.08 -9.01 -2.99
CA ILE A 9 -3.22 -9.17 -1.54
C ILE A 9 -2.32 -10.30 -1.07
N ARG A 10 -1.50 -10.03 -0.06
CA ARG A 10 -0.72 -11.05 0.67
C ARG A 10 -0.86 -10.79 2.16
N GLU A 11 -1.41 -11.74 2.89
CA GLU A 11 -1.59 -11.68 4.34
C GLU A 11 -0.79 -12.80 4.99
N PHE A 12 -0.10 -12.47 6.07
CA PHE A 12 0.63 -13.43 6.89
C PHE A 12 -0.18 -13.62 8.16
N LEU A 13 -0.53 -14.87 8.47
CA LEU A 13 -1.40 -15.19 9.59
C LEU A 13 -0.59 -15.69 10.78
N THR A 14 -1.02 -15.30 11.98
CA THR A 14 -0.58 -15.91 13.24
C THR A 14 -1.10 -17.35 13.35
N LYS A 15 -0.62 -18.09 14.36
CA LYS A 15 -1.16 -19.43 14.69
C LYS A 15 -2.68 -19.44 14.96
N ASN A 16 -3.22 -18.30 15.39
CA ASN A 16 -4.63 -18.12 15.70
C ASN A 16 -5.45 -17.60 14.50
N GLN A 17 -4.89 -17.66 13.28
CA GLN A 17 -5.52 -17.18 12.04
C GLN A 17 -5.87 -15.68 12.02
N GLN A 18 -5.25 -14.88 12.89
CA GLN A 18 -5.31 -13.42 12.82
C GLN A 18 -4.21 -12.90 11.89
N ILE A 19 -4.47 -11.81 11.18
CA ILE A 19 -3.46 -11.15 10.34
C ILE A 19 -2.35 -10.60 11.24
N ASP A 20 -1.13 -11.11 11.06
CA ASP A 20 0.11 -10.62 11.67
C ASP A 20 0.61 -9.38 10.92
N ARG A 21 0.73 -9.52 9.60
CA ARG A 21 1.09 -8.43 8.68
C ARG A 21 0.54 -8.67 7.29
N TYR A 22 0.51 -7.63 6.47
CA TYR A 22 0.05 -7.73 5.09
C TYR A 22 0.89 -6.88 4.13
N TYR A 23 0.83 -7.27 2.86
CA TYR A 23 1.27 -6.49 1.70
C TYR A 23 0.11 -6.37 0.71
N TYR A 24 -0.43 -5.16 0.57
CA TYR A 24 -1.45 -4.82 -0.40
C TYR A 24 -0.84 -3.93 -1.48
N ASP A 25 -0.56 -4.53 -2.63
CA ASP A 25 0.16 -3.89 -3.72
C ASP A 25 -0.81 -3.53 -4.84
N TRP A 26 -0.99 -2.24 -5.12
CA TRP A 26 -1.87 -1.77 -6.18
C TRP A 26 -1.08 -1.57 -7.47
N PHE A 27 -1.53 -2.25 -8.53
CA PHE A 27 -0.89 -2.26 -9.85
C PHE A 27 -1.79 -1.68 -10.92
N ALA A 28 -1.20 -0.96 -11.86
CA ALA A 28 -1.83 -0.62 -13.13
C ALA A 28 -2.00 -1.86 -14.01
N VAL A 29 -2.80 -1.75 -15.07
CA VAL A 29 -3.08 -2.85 -16.01
C VAL A 29 -1.81 -3.41 -16.67
N ASP A 30 -0.79 -2.57 -16.86
CA ASP A 30 0.50 -2.93 -17.45
C ASP A 30 1.49 -3.55 -16.43
N GLY A 31 1.04 -3.77 -15.19
CA GLY A 31 1.85 -4.35 -14.12
C GLY A 31 2.78 -3.37 -13.42
N LYS A 32 2.73 -2.06 -13.72
CA LYS A 32 3.44 -1.05 -12.93
C LYS A 32 2.81 -0.87 -11.56
N ILE A 33 3.65 -0.69 -10.54
CA ILE A 33 3.19 -0.39 -9.19
C ILE A 33 2.68 1.05 -9.15
N LEU A 34 1.44 1.21 -8.67
CA LEU A 34 0.83 2.51 -8.38
C LEU A 34 1.11 2.93 -6.94
N LEU A 35 0.81 2.06 -5.97
CA LEU A 35 1.12 2.25 -4.54
C LEU A 35 1.25 0.89 -3.87
N LYS A 36 2.01 0.81 -2.78
CA LYS A 36 1.98 -0.36 -1.88
C LYS A 36 1.60 0.09 -0.48
N PHE A 37 0.66 -0.62 0.14
CA PHE A 37 0.22 -0.40 1.50
C PHE A 37 0.64 -1.61 2.32
N HIS A 38 1.57 -1.41 3.26
CA HIS A 38 2.07 -2.52 4.04
C HIS A 38 1.99 -2.29 5.54
N SER A 39 2.12 -3.38 6.29
CA SER A 39 2.12 -3.40 7.75
C SER A 39 3.26 -4.25 8.34
N GLU A 40 4.39 -4.43 7.64
CA GLU A 40 5.59 -5.03 8.23
C GLU A 40 6.37 -4.03 9.09
N SER A 41 6.81 -4.49 10.26
CA SER A 41 7.71 -3.72 11.12
C SER A 41 9.15 -3.77 10.58
N HIS A 42 9.84 -2.63 10.73
CA HIS A 42 11.25 -2.47 10.40
C HIS A 42 12.13 -2.15 11.63
N ASP A 43 11.85 -2.72 12.80
CA ASP A 43 12.47 -2.33 14.09
C ASP A 43 14.00 -2.50 14.14
N LYS A 44 14.57 -3.23 13.17
CA LYS A 44 16.00 -3.52 13.10
C LYS A 44 16.81 -2.48 12.32
N ASP A 45 16.17 -1.58 11.58
CA ASP A 45 16.87 -0.58 10.78
C ASP A 45 16.07 0.74 10.73
N ALA A 46 16.59 1.72 11.48
CA ALA A 46 15.98 3.04 11.65
C ALA A 46 15.79 3.82 10.34
N ARG A 47 16.53 3.47 9.26
CA ARG A 47 16.38 4.13 7.95
C ARG A 47 15.05 3.82 7.28
N TYR A 48 14.43 2.71 7.67
CA TYR A 48 13.15 2.25 7.13
C TYR A 48 11.94 2.63 7.98
N GLN A 49 12.18 3.23 9.16
CA GLN A 49 11.13 3.57 10.10
C GLN A 49 10.33 4.79 9.64
N THR A 50 9.01 4.70 9.80
CA THR A 50 8.09 5.82 9.69
C THR A 50 7.44 6.13 11.06
N LYS A 51 6.82 7.30 11.22
CA LYS A 51 6.10 7.64 12.47
C LYS A 51 4.92 6.71 12.81
N THR A 52 4.52 5.87 11.86
CA THR A 52 3.32 5.05 11.92
C THR A 52 3.63 3.58 11.75
N GLU A 53 4.89 3.16 11.94
CA GLU A 53 5.24 1.75 11.93
C GLU A 53 4.24 0.93 12.76
N PRO A 54 3.84 -0.26 12.28
CA PRO A 54 4.37 -0.91 11.08
C PRO A 54 3.70 -0.44 9.77
N PHE A 55 2.74 0.48 9.85
CA PHE A 55 1.95 0.91 8.70
C PHE A 55 2.64 2.01 7.89
N HIS A 56 2.91 1.73 6.62
CA HIS A 56 3.54 2.67 5.72
C HIS A 56 3.12 2.46 4.26
N ILE A 57 3.39 3.47 3.43
CA ILE A 57 3.10 3.44 2.00
C ILE A 57 4.40 3.54 1.20
N HIS A 58 4.55 2.68 0.20
CA HIS A 58 5.56 2.84 -0.85
C HIS A 58 4.95 3.57 -2.03
N ILE A 59 5.62 4.61 -2.50
CA ILE A 59 5.31 5.32 -3.74
C ILE A 59 5.95 4.62 -4.94
N PRO A 60 5.50 4.88 -6.19
CA PRO A 60 6.14 4.32 -7.38
C PRO A 60 7.64 4.60 -7.43
N ASP A 61 8.41 3.63 -7.91
CA ASP A 61 9.87 3.76 -8.10
C ASP A 61 10.23 4.94 -9.02
N VAL A 62 9.35 5.32 -9.96
CA VAL A 62 9.56 6.51 -10.81
C VAL A 62 9.54 7.82 -10.01
N LEU A 63 8.89 7.84 -8.85
CA LEU A 63 8.86 8.97 -7.92
C LEU A 63 9.86 8.79 -6.77
N SER A 64 10.46 7.61 -6.63
CA SER A 64 11.42 7.28 -5.59
C SER A 64 12.67 6.64 -6.16
N LEU A 65 13.78 7.37 -6.11
CA LEU A 65 15.11 6.87 -6.52
C LEU A 65 15.66 5.74 -5.65
N SER A 66 14.92 5.30 -4.62
CA SER A 66 15.30 4.16 -3.78
C SER A 66 14.08 3.46 -3.16
N THR A 67 14.25 2.22 -2.74
CA THR A 67 13.26 1.52 -1.90
C THR A 67 13.24 2.01 -0.46
N LEU A 68 14.03 3.03 -0.09
CA LEU A 68 14.06 3.60 1.27
C LEU A 68 12.85 4.51 1.52
N THR A 69 12.37 5.21 0.50
CA THR A 69 11.30 6.19 0.65
C THR A 69 9.99 5.53 1.03
N ARG A 70 9.55 5.78 2.26
CA ARG A 70 8.27 5.34 2.82
C ARG A 70 7.55 6.53 3.40
N ILE A 71 6.23 6.56 3.24
CA ILE A 71 5.39 7.61 3.80
C ILE A 71 4.63 7.04 4.99
N SER A 72 4.57 7.81 6.08
CA SER A 72 3.73 7.48 7.23
C SER A 72 2.26 7.31 6.83
N ASN A 73 1.69 6.17 7.20
CA ASN A 73 0.31 5.81 6.91
C ASN A 73 -0.56 5.89 8.17
N TYR A 74 -1.16 7.06 8.38
CA TYR A 74 -2.04 7.31 9.53
C TYR A 74 -3.43 6.68 9.37
N ASN A 75 -3.89 6.46 8.13
CA ASN A 75 -5.31 6.25 7.85
C ASN A 75 -5.62 4.96 7.07
N LEU A 76 -4.79 4.60 6.08
CA LEU A 76 -5.07 3.52 5.13
C LEU A 76 -4.51 2.18 5.64
N ARG A 77 -4.98 1.73 6.81
CA ARG A 77 -4.41 0.57 7.53
C ARG A 77 -5.20 -0.72 7.41
N GLU A 78 -6.42 -0.63 6.92
CA GLU A 78 -7.30 -1.79 6.73
C GLU A 78 -7.65 -1.93 5.25
N LEU A 79 -7.86 -3.17 4.81
CA LEU A 79 -8.17 -3.47 3.42
C LEU A 79 -9.37 -2.67 2.92
N TYR A 80 -10.42 -2.54 3.74
CA TYR A 80 -11.60 -1.76 3.41
C TYR A 80 -11.28 -0.29 3.13
N GLY A 81 -10.52 0.37 4.01
CA GLY A 81 -10.12 1.76 3.83
C GLY A 81 -9.25 1.97 2.60
N ILE A 82 -8.38 1.00 2.28
CA ILE A 82 -7.54 1.03 1.08
C ILE A 82 -8.39 0.86 -0.19
N LEU A 83 -9.36 -0.05 -0.18
CA LEU A 83 -10.27 -0.23 -1.31
C LEU A 83 -11.12 1.02 -1.57
N GLU A 84 -11.61 1.67 -0.50
CA GLU A 84 -12.36 2.93 -0.62
C GLU A 84 -11.48 4.07 -1.16
N PHE A 85 -10.24 4.17 -0.70
CA PHE A 85 -9.27 5.11 -1.26
C PHE A 85 -9.05 4.88 -2.76
N ILE A 86 -8.83 3.63 -3.19
CA ILE A 86 -8.64 3.29 -4.60
C ILE A 86 -9.90 3.65 -5.40
N ARG A 87 -11.09 3.28 -4.90
CA ARG A 87 -12.37 3.59 -5.54
C ARG A 87 -12.57 5.10 -5.74
N LEU A 88 -12.29 5.89 -4.70
CA LEU A 88 -12.39 7.36 -4.77
C LEU A 88 -11.37 7.95 -5.74
N HIS A 89 -10.12 7.48 -5.69
CA HIS A 89 -9.07 7.93 -6.62
C HIS A 89 -9.48 7.69 -8.08
N LEU A 90 -9.97 6.49 -8.40
CA LEU A 90 -10.41 6.15 -9.76
C LEU A 90 -11.60 6.99 -10.21
N THR A 91 -12.57 7.20 -9.33
CA THR A 91 -13.73 8.08 -9.62
C THR A 91 -13.28 9.49 -9.95
N LEU A 92 -12.38 10.07 -9.15
CA LEU A 92 -11.89 11.43 -9.37
C LEU A 92 -11.07 11.53 -10.66
N VAL A 93 -10.16 10.59 -10.92
CA VAL A 93 -9.36 10.60 -12.15
C VAL A 93 -10.25 10.50 -13.40
N GLN A 94 -11.35 9.74 -13.35
CA GLN A 94 -12.30 9.65 -14.46
C GLN A 94 -13.07 10.96 -14.69
N LEU A 95 -13.37 11.73 -13.64
CA LEU A 95 -14.08 13.01 -13.77
C LEU A 95 -13.22 14.13 -14.38
N TYR A 96 -11.89 14.02 -14.29
CA TYR A 96 -10.95 15.03 -14.79
C TYR A 96 -10.19 14.57 -16.04
N ARG A 97 -10.67 13.55 -16.73
CA ARG A 97 -10.23 13.12 -18.07
C ARG A 97 -11.30 13.45 -19.10
#